data_AF-A0A5N9GRR3-F1
#
_entry.id   AF-A0A5N9GRR3-F1
#
_cell.length_a   1.000
_cell.length_b   1.000
_cell.length_c   1.000
_cell.angle_alpha   90.00
_cell.angle_beta   90.00
_cell.angle_gamma   90.00
#
_symmetry.space_group_name_H-M   'P 1'
#
loop_
_entity.id
_entity.type
_entity.pdbx_description
1 polymer ?
#
loop_
_entity_poly.entity_id
_entity_poly.type
_entity_poly.pdbx_seq_one_letter_code
_entity_poly.pdbx_strand_id
1 'polypeptide(L)'
;MPTKMVVFDVFDTLFANTHDYWRESFIRVCADQKLLVEPYILWDVWLPKEREFRVRRLDVDTMTPSPFESYTDVWTDCFRRAFDELGLQGDADAATELCLADFADRPPFPETLEVIAQLKG
;
A
#
# COMPACT_ATOMS: atom_id res chain seq x y z
N MET A 1 -29.38 22.53 3.35
CA MET A 1 -29.79 21.26 2.73
C MET A 1 -29.35 20.12 3.64
N PRO A 2 -30.13 19.05 3.83
CA PRO A 2 -29.69 17.91 4.62
C PRO A 2 -28.57 17.16 3.90
N THR A 3 -27.60 16.64 4.66
CA THR A 3 -26.54 15.76 4.16
C THR A 3 -27.16 14.49 3.59
N LYS A 4 -26.82 14.16 2.34
CA LYS A 4 -27.39 12.99 1.63
C LYS A 4 -26.44 11.80 1.57
N MET A 5 -25.13 12.06 1.68
CA MET A 5 -24.09 11.05 1.52
C MET A 5 -22.87 11.47 2.33
N VAL A 6 -22.24 10.48 2.97
CA VAL A 6 -20.91 10.60 3.56
C VAL A 6 -20.03 9.57 2.87
N VAL A 7 -18.92 10.00 2.28
CA VAL A 7 -17.91 9.13 1.68
C VAL A 7 -16.67 9.22 2.53
N PHE A 8 -16.07 8.09 2.84
CA PHE A 8 -14.87 7.99 3.66
C PHE A 8 -13.67 7.70 2.79
N ASP A 9 -12.57 8.41 3.05
CA ASP A 9 -11.27 7.82 2.81
C ASP A 9 -11.08 6.62 3.75
N VAL A 10 -10.29 5.64 3.34
CA VAL A 10 -10.19 4.36 4.05
C VAL A 10 -9.02 4.40 5.03
N PHE A 11 -7.83 4.70 4.54
CA PHE A 11 -6.60 4.61 5.32
C PHE A 11 -6.35 5.88 6.12
N ASP A 12 -5.92 5.70 7.37
CA ASP A 12 -5.77 6.74 8.39
C ASP A 12 -7.07 7.51 8.69
N THR A 13 -8.21 6.96 8.27
CA THR A 13 -9.57 7.40 8.61
C THR A 13 -10.38 6.27 9.25
N LEU A 14 -10.48 5.12 8.58
CA LEU A 14 -11.20 3.94 9.07
C LEU A 14 -10.24 2.83 9.54
N PHE A 15 -9.07 2.74 8.93
CA PHE A 15 -8.06 1.71 9.21
C PHE A 15 -6.68 2.36 9.31
N ALA A 16 -5.83 1.88 10.20
CA ALA A 16 -4.45 2.38 10.29
C ALA A 16 -3.63 1.98 9.06
N ASN A 17 -2.77 2.88 8.57
CA ASN A 17 -1.79 2.60 7.51
C ASN A 17 -0.37 3.02 7.90
N THR A 18 0.07 2.53 9.06
CA THR A 18 1.42 2.81 9.57
C THR A 18 2.48 2.04 8.77
N HIS A 19 3.72 2.54 8.83
CA HIS A 19 4.87 1.82 8.28
C HIS A 19 5.09 0.44 8.96
N ASP A 20 4.59 0.23 10.19
CA ASP A 20 4.73 -1.06 10.89
C ASP A 20 4.03 -2.19 10.14
N TYR A 21 2.79 -1.96 9.68
CA TYR A 21 2.06 -2.96 8.89
C TYR A 21 2.79 -3.31 7.60
N TRP A 22 3.37 -2.31 6.93
CA TRP A 22 4.16 -2.54 5.73
C TRP A 22 5.44 -3.33 6.02
N ARG A 23 6.13 -2.97 7.10
CA ARG A 23 7.35 -3.65 7.55
C ARG A 23 7.11 -5.13 7.83
N GLU A 24 5.99 -5.49 8.45
CA GLU A 24 5.59 -6.89 8.65
C GLU A 24 5.35 -7.64 7.32
N SER A 25 4.70 -7.01 6.34
CA SER A 25 4.55 -7.61 5.00
C SER A 25 5.90 -7.87 4.33
N PHE A 26 6.87 -6.96 4.47
CA PHE A 26 8.21 -7.14 3.90
C PHE A 26 9.01 -8.24 4.60
N ILE A 27 8.84 -8.41 5.91
CA ILE A 27 9.40 -9.55 6.65
C ILE A 27 8.87 -10.86 6.05
N ARG A 28 7.56 -10.94 5.80
CA ARG A 28 6.92 -12.12 5.20
C ARG A 28 7.35 -12.36 3.75
N VAL A 29 7.43 -11.31 2.91
CA VAL A 29 7.94 -11.41 1.54
C VAL A 29 9.33 -12.03 1.52
N CYS A 30 10.25 -11.53 2.36
CA CYS A 30 11.59 -12.10 2.45
C CYS A 30 11.59 -13.55 2.94
N ALA A 31 10.77 -13.88 3.94
CA ALA A 31 10.68 -15.22 4.49
C ALA A 31 10.10 -16.24 3.48
N ASP A 32 8.96 -15.92 2.86
CA ASP A 32 8.23 -16.82 1.96
C ASP A 32 9.03 -17.10 0.68
N GLN A 33 9.72 -16.09 0.17
CA GLN A 33 10.55 -16.20 -1.04
C GLN A 33 12.01 -16.57 -0.77
N LYS A 34 12.40 -16.73 0.51
CA LYS A 34 13.77 -17.06 0.95
C LYS A 34 14.81 -16.06 0.44
N LEU A 35 14.47 -14.78 0.43
CA LEU A 35 15.36 -13.72 -0.04
C LEU A 35 16.50 -13.51 0.96
N LEU A 36 17.74 -13.49 0.46
CA LEU A 36 18.94 -13.25 1.26
C LEU A 36 19.19 -11.76 1.47
N VAL A 37 18.19 -11.06 2.02
CA VAL A 37 18.24 -9.64 2.33
C VAL A 37 17.54 -9.37 3.65
N GLU A 38 18.00 -8.35 4.36
CA GLU A 38 17.30 -7.86 5.53
C GLU A 38 15.98 -7.16 5.08
N PRO A 39 14.82 -7.47 5.67
CA PRO A 39 13.52 -6.94 5.22
C PRO A 39 13.41 -5.41 5.17
N TYR A 40 14.01 -4.69 6.12
CA TYR A 40 14.03 -3.23 6.11
C TYR A 40 14.91 -2.65 4.99
N ILE A 41 15.98 -3.34 4.59
CA ILE A 41 16.74 -2.96 3.39
C ILE A 41 15.85 -3.06 2.14
N LEU A 42 15.08 -4.14 1.99
CA LEU A 42 14.15 -4.28 0.87
C LEU A 42 13.08 -3.17 0.89
N TRP A 43 12.54 -2.85 2.08
CA TRP A 43 11.59 -1.76 2.26
C TRP A 43 12.17 -0.40 1.88
N ASP A 44 13.37 -0.08 2.34
CA ASP A 44 14.03 1.21 2.08
C ASP A 44 14.34 1.42 0.60
N VAL A 45 14.60 0.34 -0.15
CA VAL A 45 14.78 0.37 -1.61
C VAL A 45 13.46 0.44 -2.35
N TRP A 46 12.40 -0.20 -1.84
CA TRP A 46 11.08 -0.23 -2.48
C TRP A 46 10.29 1.06 -2.30
N LEU A 47 10.28 1.64 -1.09
CA LEU A 47 9.43 2.78 -0.72
C LEU A 47 9.64 4.02 -1.61
N PRO A 48 10.87 4.43 -1.98
CA PRO A 48 11.07 5.54 -2.91
C PRO A 48 10.39 5.34 -4.27
N LYS A 49 10.36 4.10 -4.77
CA LYS A 49 9.75 3.75 -6.07
C LYS A 49 8.23 3.88 -6.02
N GLU A 50 7.61 3.49 -4.89
CA GLU A 50 6.18 3.72 -4.67
C GLU A 50 5.85 5.21 -4.54
N ARG A 51 6.72 5.99 -3.89
CA ARG A 51 6.56 7.44 -3.75
C ARG A 51 6.65 8.18 -5.09
N GLU A 52 7.52 7.73 -6.01
CA GLU A 52 7.55 8.24 -7.39
C GLU A 52 6.18 8.12 -8.07
N PHE A 53 5.50 6.99 -7.88
CA PHE A 53 4.14 6.79 -8.38
C PHE A 53 3.15 7.77 -7.77
N ARG A 54 3.18 7.97 -6.44
CA ARG A 54 2.27 8.92 -5.77
C ARG A 54 2.41 10.34 -6.32
N VAL A 55 3.64 10.78 -6.57
CA VAL A 55 3.94 12.12 -7.08
C VAL A 55 3.43 12.30 -8.52
N ARG A 56 3.57 11.29 -9.39
CA ARG A 56 3.16 11.42 -10.80
C ARG A 56 1.66 11.20 -11.05
N ARG A 57 0.90 10.69 -10.07
CA ARG A 57 -0.52 10.35 -10.23
C ARG A 57 -1.41 11.58 -10.48
N LEU A 58 -1.08 12.70 -9.84
CA LEU A 58 -1.81 13.96 -9.96
C LEU A 58 -0.81 15.10 -9.99
N ASP A 59 -0.85 15.90 -11.05
CA ASP A 59 -0.20 17.21 -11.03
C ASP A 59 -0.99 18.11 -10.08
N VAL A 60 -0.38 18.46 -8.95
CA VAL A 60 -1.02 19.26 -7.90
C VAL A 60 -1.16 20.73 -8.26
N ASP A 61 -0.41 21.23 -9.24
CA ASP A 61 -0.50 22.63 -9.66
C ASP A 61 -1.65 22.82 -10.65
N THR A 62 -1.85 21.83 -11.55
CA THR A 62 -2.88 21.89 -12.58
C THR A 62 -4.14 21.09 -12.25
N MET A 63 -4.09 20.25 -11.21
CA MET A 63 -5.10 19.25 -10.87
C MET A 63 -5.40 18.27 -12.03
N THR A 64 -4.42 18.06 -12.92
CA THR A 64 -4.54 17.14 -14.06
C THR A 64 -4.08 15.74 -13.65
N PRO A 65 -4.95 14.71 -13.75
CA PRO A 65 -4.53 13.34 -13.47
C PRO A 65 -3.69 12.78 -14.61
N SER A 66 -2.69 11.98 -14.27
CA SER A 66 -2.02 11.07 -15.21
C SER A 66 -2.96 9.91 -15.60
N PRO A 67 -2.65 9.14 -16.66
CA PRO A 67 -3.32 7.89 -16.93
C PRO A 67 -3.41 7.01 -15.68
N PHE A 68 -4.53 6.31 -15.52
CA PHE A 68 -4.73 5.43 -14.37
C PHE A 68 -3.71 4.28 -14.38
N GLU A 69 -3.02 4.10 -13.26
CA GLU A 69 -2.20 2.92 -12.97
C GLU A 69 -2.80 2.23 -11.74
N SER A 70 -2.96 0.90 -11.79
CA SER A 70 -3.47 0.15 -10.65
C SER A 70 -2.39 -0.04 -9.59
N TYR A 71 -2.78 -0.17 -8.31
CA TYR A 71 -1.83 -0.48 -7.24
C TYR A 71 -1.09 -1.80 -7.49
N THR A 72 -1.77 -2.80 -8.06
CA THR A 72 -1.15 -4.07 -8.43
C THR A 72 0.00 -3.87 -9.42
N ASP A 73 -0.24 -3.17 -10.53
CA ASP A 73 0.78 -2.95 -11.55
C ASP A 73 1.97 -2.16 -11.01
N VAL A 74 1.68 -1.10 -10.25
CA VAL A 74 2.70 -0.23 -9.67
C VAL A 74 3.54 -0.97 -8.63
N TRP A 75 2.92 -1.70 -7.70
CA TRP A 75 3.65 -2.38 -6.64
C TRP A 75 4.49 -3.53 -7.20
N THR A 76 3.99 -4.24 -8.21
CA THR A 76 4.76 -5.25 -8.95
C THR A 76 5.98 -4.62 -9.63
N ASP A 77 5.83 -3.47 -10.28
CA ASP A 77 6.98 -2.74 -10.85
C ASP A 77 7.98 -2.32 -9.76
N CYS A 78 7.50 -1.81 -8.62
CA CYS A 78 8.34 -1.41 -7.50
C CYS A 78 9.14 -2.59 -6.94
N PHE A 79 8.52 -3.77 -6.78
CA PHE A 79 9.20 -4.99 -6.35
C PHE A 79 10.21 -5.47 -7.38
N ARG A 80 9.86 -5.50 -8.67
CA ARG A 80 10.78 -5.87 -9.75
C ARG A 80 12.03 -5.00 -9.73
N ARG A 81 11.86 -3.68 -9.71
CA ARG A 81 12.96 -2.71 -9.65
C ARG A 81 13.79 -2.84 -8.37
N ALA A 82 13.16 -3.13 -7.23
CA ALA A 82 13.86 -3.31 -5.96
C ALA A 82 14.68 -4.61 -5.92
N PHE A 83 14.12 -5.71 -6.44
CA PHE A 83 14.84 -6.98 -6.57
C PHE A 83 16.01 -6.86 -7.54
N ASP A 84 15.81 -6.23 -8.69
CA ASP A 84 16.89 -5.98 -9.66
C ASP A 84 18.03 -5.16 -9.04
N GLU A 85 17.70 -4.08 -8.32
CA GLU A 85 18.69 -3.22 -7.65
C GLU A 85 19.48 -3.94 -6.56
N LEU A 86 18.84 -4.87 -5.84
CA LEU A 86 19.46 -5.66 -4.77
C LEU A 86 20.08 -6.97 -5.29
N GLY A 87 19.97 -7.28 -6.58
CA GLY A 87 20.43 -8.55 -7.16
C GLY A 87 19.69 -9.78 -6.65
N LEU A 88 18.43 -9.63 -6.24
CA LEU A 88 17.58 -10.68 -5.68
C LEU A 88 16.79 -11.41 -6.77
N GLN A 89 16.62 -12.72 -6.61
CA GLN A 89 15.77 -13.55 -7.46
C GLN A 89 14.38 -13.72 -6.81
N GLY A 90 13.66 -12.60 -6.64
CA GLY A 90 12.33 -12.58 -6.04
C GLY A 90 11.20 -12.62 -7.08
N ASP A 91 10.04 -13.09 -6.64
CA ASP A 91 8.78 -13.07 -7.38
C ASP A 91 8.01 -11.79 -7.02
N ALA A 92 8.02 -10.83 -7.95
CA ALA A 92 7.38 -9.53 -7.74
C ALA A 92 5.85 -9.63 -7.67
N ASP A 93 5.23 -10.57 -8.41
CA ASP A 93 3.79 -10.74 -8.41
C ASP A 93 3.33 -11.32 -7.08
N ALA A 94 4.00 -12.37 -6.59
CA ALA A 94 3.71 -12.96 -5.29
C ALA A 94 3.93 -11.96 -4.13
N ALA A 95 4.96 -11.11 -4.22
CA ALA A 95 5.21 -10.07 -3.22
C ALA A 95 4.08 -9.01 -3.19
N THR A 96 3.61 -8.59 -4.37
CA THR A 96 2.47 -7.66 -4.50
C THR A 96 1.18 -8.28 -3.95
N GLU A 97 0.88 -9.52 -4.31
CA GLU A 97 -0.31 -10.22 -3.83
C GLU A 97 -0.34 -10.33 -2.30
N LEU A 98 0.81 -10.65 -1.69
CA LEU A 98 0.95 -10.69 -0.23
C LEU A 98 0.67 -9.31 0.38
N CYS A 99 1.29 -8.25 -0.13
CA CYS A 99 1.06 -6.89 0.36
C CYS A 99 -0.40 -6.44 0.20
N LEU A 100 -1.08 -6.80 -0.89
CA LEU A 100 -2.50 -6.50 -1.12
C LEU A 100 -3.41 -7.26 -0.14
N ALA A 101 -3.12 -8.54 0.10
CA ALA A 101 -3.86 -9.34 1.08
C ALA A 101 -3.71 -8.77 2.49
N ASP A 102 -2.49 -8.41 2.89
CA ASP A 102 -2.21 -7.78 4.18
C ASP A 102 -2.87 -6.41 4.31
N PHE A 103 -2.98 -5.65 3.20
CA PHE A 103 -3.72 -4.39 3.17
C PHE A 103 -5.21 -4.59 3.44
N ALA A 104 -5.79 -5.66 2.90
CA ALA A 104 -7.21 -5.96 3.00
C ALA A 104 -7.62 -6.47 4.39
N ASP A 105 -6.69 -7.06 5.15
CA ASP A 105 -6.96 -7.68 6.47
C ASP A 105 -6.67 -6.76 7.66
N ARG A 106 -6.42 -5.47 7.42
CA ARG A 106 -6.09 -4.54 8.51
C ARG A 106 -7.27 -4.34 9.47
N PRO A 107 -7.03 -4.28 10.78
CA PRO A 107 -8.09 -4.01 11.74
C PRO A 107 -8.55 -2.55 11.62
N PRO A 108 -9.86 -2.28 11.74
CA PRO A 108 -10.37 -0.92 11.81
C PRO A 108 -9.96 -0.25 13.13
N PHE A 109 -10.04 1.08 13.20
CA PHE A 109 -9.94 1.78 14.49
C PHE A 109 -11.09 1.34 15.42
N PRO A 110 -10.90 1.37 16.75
CA PRO A 110 -11.89 0.87 17.71
C PRO A 110 -13.30 1.45 17.50
N GLU A 111 -13.38 2.72 17.16
CA GLU A 111 -14.63 3.47 17.00
C GLU A 111 -15.27 3.31 15.62
N THR A 112 -14.54 2.82 14.62
CA THR A 112 -14.96 2.81 13.21
C THR A 112 -16.29 2.10 13.00
N LEU A 113 -16.47 0.92 13.60
CA LEU A 113 -17.70 0.14 13.43
C LEU A 113 -18.90 0.80 14.11
N GLU A 114 -18.68 1.41 15.28
CA GLU A 114 -19.70 2.15 16.01
C GLU A 114 -20.16 3.38 15.22
N VAL A 115 -19.21 4.20 14.75
CA VAL A 115 -19.51 5.42 13.99
C VAL A 115 -20.24 5.11 12.69
N ILE A 116 -19.79 4.09 11.94
CA ILE A 116 -20.47 3.66 10.71
C ILE A 116 -21.91 3.23 11.01
N ALA A 117 -22.15 2.52 12.12
CA ALA A 117 -23.49 2.10 12.51
C ALA A 117 -24.39 3.29 12.85
N GLN A 118 -23.88 4.33 13.51
CA GLN A 118 -24.65 5.54 13.84
C GLN A 118 -25.01 6.38 12.61
N LEU A 119 -24.20 6.32 11.54
CA LEU A 119 -24.44 7.03 10.29
C LEU A 119 -25.38 6.28 9.34
N LYS A 120 -25.56 4.97 9.54
CA LYS A 120 -26.61 4.17 8.93
C LYS A 120 -27.92 4.47 9.68
N GLY A 121 -28.54 5.61 9.35
CA GLY A 121 -29.88 5.96 9.81
C GLY A 121 -30.90 4.85 9.53
#